data_AF-A0A923ZFZ5-F1
#
_entry.id   AF-A0A923ZFZ5-F1
#
_cell.length_a   1.000
_cell.length_b   1.000
_cell.length_c   1.000
_cell.angle_alpha   90.00
_cell.angle_beta   90.00
_cell.angle_gamma   90.00
#
_symmetry.space_group_name_H-M   'P 1'
#
loop_
_entity.id
_entity.type
_entity.pdbx_description
1 polymer ?
#
loop_
_entity_poly.entity_id
_entity_poly.type
_entity_poly.pdbx_seq_one_letter_code
_entity_poly.pdbx_strand_id
1 'polypeptide(L)'
;MKRAMGFAAALLVAACSPAVPPKPSEGAAQQAKMDAATKAYSDCIAAGASRVDVADDAAGSIANRVIIGCKPARNALMADVIAFHQIGHPKFTIDQSKAVAEASIATIDDDLRQQTVVTIITRQTAAPVKAK
;
A
#
# COMPACT_ATOMS: atom_id res chain seq x y z
N MET A 1 14.64 21.57 73.48
CA MET A 1 13.33 21.06 73.00
C MET A 1 13.27 21.21 71.49
N LYS A 2 13.05 20.09 70.77
CA LYS A 2 12.38 19.91 69.47
C LYS A 2 12.88 20.73 68.25
N ARG A 3 13.55 20.07 67.27
CA ARG A 3 13.03 19.60 65.94
C ARG A 3 12.87 20.76 64.93
N ALA A 4 13.22 20.72 63.65
CA ALA A 4 13.77 19.75 62.70
C ALA A 4 14.24 20.55 61.46
N MET A 5 15.40 20.26 60.86
CA MET A 5 15.54 19.65 59.52
C MET A 5 14.39 19.86 58.51
N GLY A 6 14.76 20.35 57.32
CA GLY A 6 14.38 19.68 56.07
C GLY A 6 13.27 20.31 55.23
N PHE A 7 13.67 21.09 54.22
CA PHE A 7 12.98 21.21 52.93
C PHE A 7 14.09 21.15 51.88
N ALA A 8 14.70 19.99 51.60
CA ALA A 8 14.12 18.87 50.86
C ALA A 8 13.41 19.35 49.59
N ALA A 9 14.23 19.45 48.54
CA ALA A 9 13.89 19.42 47.13
C ALA A 9 12.58 18.68 46.84
N ALA A 10 11.56 19.42 46.41
CA ALA A 10 10.37 18.87 45.80
C ALA A 10 10.01 19.70 44.55
N LEU A 11 10.99 19.85 43.66
CA LEU A 11 10.68 19.94 42.22
C LEU A 11 10.22 18.53 41.83
N LEU A 12 8.97 18.26 42.18
CA LEU A 12 8.21 17.11 41.74
C LEU A 12 8.28 17.09 40.23
N VAL A 13 9.03 16.10 39.75
CA VAL A 13 8.93 15.51 38.43
C VAL A 13 7.47 15.56 38.02
N ALA A 14 7.13 16.44 37.07
CA ALA A 14 5.89 16.34 36.35
C ALA A 14 5.92 14.95 35.71
N ALA A 15 5.24 14.00 36.36
CA ALA A 15 4.96 12.70 35.82
C ALA A 15 4.07 12.94 34.60
N CYS A 16 4.72 13.17 33.47
CA CYS A 16 4.13 13.15 32.15
C CYS A 16 3.75 11.69 31.92
N SER A 17 2.62 11.29 32.49
CA SER A 17 1.99 10.02 32.14
C SER A 17 1.80 10.10 30.64
N PRO A 18 2.41 9.22 29.83
CA PRO A 18 2.20 9.25 28.40
C PRO A 18 0.70 9.09 28.21
N ALA A 19 0.04 10.15 27.72
CA ALA A 19 -1.37 10.11 27.42
C ALA A 19 -1.58 8.91 26.48
N VAL A 20 -2.52 8.03 26.84
CA VAL A 20 -2.86 6.90 25.98
C VAL A 20 -3.21 7.48 24.61
N PRO A 21 -2.51 7.08 23.53
CA PRO A 21 -2.75 7.68 22.23
C PRO A 21 -4.22 7.49 21.85
N PRO A 22 -4.87 8.54 21.33
CA PRO A 22 -6.27 8.47 20.96
C PRO A 22 -6.49 7.34 19.94
N LYS A 23 -7.61 6.64 20.05
CA LYS A 23 -7.99 5.59 19.09
C LYS A 23 -8.04 6.21 17.67
N PRO A 24 -7.51 5.54 16.64
CA PRO A 24 -7.56 6.04 15.27
C PRO A 24 -9.00 6.32 14.84
N SER A 25 -9.19 7.41 14.10
CA SER A 25 -10.47 7.72 13.46
C SER A 25 -10.83 6.64 12.46
N GLU A 26 -12.12 6.56 12.09
CA GLU A 26 -12.59 5.65 11.04
C GLU A 26 -11.81 5.85 9.73
N GLY A 27 -11.60 7.11 9.33
CA GLY A 27 -10.79 7.46 8.18
C GLY A 27 -9.35 6.94 8.28
N ALA A 28 -8.69 7.11 9.43
CA ALA A 28 -7.32 6.61 9.63
C ALA A 28 -7.25 5.07 9.58
N ALA A 29 -8.23 4.38 10.16
CA ALA A 29 -8.31 2.92 10.11
C ALA A 29 -8.57 2.41 8.69
N GLN A 30 -9.41 3.08 7.91
CA GLN A 30 -9.70 2.68 6.53
C GLN A 30 -8.55 3.02 5.59
N GLN A 31 -7.84 4.13 5.82
CA GLN A 31 -6.60 4.45 5.09
C GLN A 31 -5.55 3.36 5.29
N ALA A 32 -5.35 2.87 6.52
CA ALA A 32 -4.40 1.79 6.78
C ALA A 32 -4.75 0.48 6.03
N LYS A 33 -6.05 0.18 5.85
CA LYS A 33 -6.48 -0.97 5.03
C LYS A 33 -6.18 -0.74 3.55
N MET A 34 -6.49 0.44 3.03
CA MET A 34 -6.17 0.82 1.65
C MET A 34 -4.66 0.73 1.38
N ASP A 35 -3.82 1.21 2.30
CA ASP A 35 -2.36 1.11 2.20
C ASP A 35 -1.90 -0.36 2.20
N ALA A 36 -2.47 -1.20 3.08
CA ALA A 36 -2.18 -2.62 3.12
C ALA A 36 -2.61 -3.34 1.83
N ALA A 37 -3.79 -3.01 1.28
CA ALA A 37 -4.29 -3.56 0.02
C ALA A 37 -3.44 -3.10 -1.18
N THR A 38 -3.01 -1.84 -1.18
CA THR A 38 -2.08 -1.29 -2.19
C THR A 38 -0.77 -2.07 -2.16
N LYS A 39 -0.20 -2.27 -0.97
CA LYS A 39 1.00 -3.09 -0.81
C LYS A 39 0.79 -4.53 -1.28
N ALA A 40 -0.31 -5.17 -0.90
CA ALA A 40 -0.60 -6.54 -1.31
C ALA A 40 -0.71 -6.69 -2.84
N TYR A 41 -1.30 -5.69 -3.51
CA TYR A 41 -1.39 -5.66 -4.96
C TYR A 41 0.00 -5.50 -5.62
N SER A 42 0.80 -4.53 -5.16
CA SER A 42 2.16 -4.33 -5.63
C SER A 42 3.05 -5.55 -5.39
N ASP A 43 2.97 -6.18 -4.21
CA ASP A 43 3.73 -7.37 -3.87
C ASP A 43 3.33 -8.57 -4.77
N CYS A 44 2.05 -8.72 -5.10
CA CYS A 44 1.59 -9.74 -6.05
C CYS A 44 2.25 -9.55 -7.42
N ILE A 45 2.26 -8.32 -7.93
CA ILE A 45 2.84 -8.00 -9.24
C ILE A 45 4.36 -8.22 -9.22
N ALA A 46 5.07 -7.74 -8.19
CA ALA A 46 6.51 -7.94 -8.05
C ALA A 46 6.87 -9.43 -7.95
N ALA A 47 6.11 -10.22 -7.19
CA ALA A 47 6.28 -11.66 -7.10
C ALA A 47 6.03 -12.36 -8.45
N GLY A 48 5.00 -11.94 -9.19
CA GLY A 48 4.73 -12.45 -10.53
C GLY A 48 5.86 -12.10 -11.51
N ALA A 49 6.30 -10.85 -11.52
CA ALA A 49 7.36 -10.34 -12.39
C ALA A 49 8.72 -11.00 -12.14
N SER A 50 9.02 -11.42 -10.92
CA SER A 50 10.26 -12.13 -10.58
C SER A 50 10.25 -13.61 -10.96
N ARG A 51 9.07 -14.24 -11.01
CA ARG A 51 8.92 -15.69 -11.23
C ARG A 51 8.53 -16.07 -12.65
N VAL A 52 7.92 -15.15 -13.40
CA VAL A 52 7.46 -15.41 -14.76
C VAL A 52 8.64 -15.72 -15.68
N ASP A 53 8.43 -16.62 -16.63
CA ASP A 53 9.39 -16.89 -17.70
C ASP A 53 9.47 -15.68 -18.65
N VAL A 54 10.68 -15.40 -19.12
CA VAL A 54 10.99 -14.22 -19.94
C VAL A 54 11.61 -14.57 -21.30
N ALA A 55 11.79 -15.85 -21.63
CA ALA A 55 12.60 -16.26 -22.78
C ALA A 55 12.00 -15.92 -24.16
N ASP A 56 10.66 -15.92 -24.29
CA ASP A 56 10.03 -16.01 -25.63
C ASP A 56 8.96 -14.95 -25.93
N ASP A 57 8.53 -14.17 -24.93
CA ASP A 57 7.46 -13.19 -25.09
C ASP A 57 7.95 -11.74 -24.94
N ALA A 58 7.27 -10.82 -25.63
CA ALA A 58 7.50 -9.39 -25.46
C ALA A 58 7.22 -8.97 -24.00
N ALA A 59 8.11 -8.17 -23.41
CA ALA A 59 8.01 -7.75 -22.00
C ALA A 59 6.65 -7.12 -21.65
N GLY A 60 6.06 -6.34 -22.56
CA GLY A 60 4.72 -5.77 -22.37
C GLY A 60 3.60 -6.82 -22.29
N SER A 61 3.70 -7.91 -23.06
CA SER A 61 2.74 -9.02 -23.00
C SER A 61 2.86 -9.78 -21.67
N ILE A 62 4.09 -10.08 -21.25
CA ILE A 62 4.38 -10.72 -19.97
C ILE A 62 3.86 -9.86 -18.82
N ALA A 63 4.13 -8.55 -18.84
CA ALA A 63 3.65 -7.61 -17.81
C ALA A 63 2.13 -7.59 -17.71
N ASN A 64 1.43 -7.57 -18.84
CA ASN A 64 -0.04 -7.64 -18.86
C ASN A 64 -0.55 -8.94 -18.22
N ARG A 65 0.08 -10.09 -18.49
CA ARG A 65 -0.29 -11.38 -17.87
C ARG A 65 -0.08 -11.36 -16.36
N VAL A 66 1.03 -10.79 -15.88
CA VAL A 66 1.31 -10.64 -14.44
C VAL A 66 0.22 -9.80 -13.77
N ILE A 67 -0.13 -8.64 -14.34
CA ILE A 67 -1.17 -7.76 -13.79
C ILE A 67 -2.53 -8.46 -13.76
N ILE A 68 -2.92 -9.12 -14.86
CA ILE A 68 -4.18 -9.88 -14.93
C ILE A 68 -4.22 -10.97 -13.86
N GLY A 69 -3.09 -11.64 -13.61
CA GLY A 69 -2.95 -12.64 -12.54
C GLY A 69 -3.21 -12.09 -11.13
N CYS A 70 -2.98 -10.79 -10.91
CA CYS A 70 -3.18 -10.11 -9.64
C CYS A 70 -4.57 -9.45 -9.48
N LYS A 71 -5.53 -9.76 -10.36
CA LYS A 71 -6.91 -9.26 -10.31
C LYS A 71 -7.59 -9.39 -8.94
N PRO A 72 -7.43 -10.49 -8.16
CA PRO A 72 -8.03 -10.58 -6.82
C PRO A 72 -7.51 -9.50 -5.86
N ALA A 73 -6.20 -9.24 -5.87
CA ALA A 73 -5.61 -8.19 -5.03
C ALA A 73 -6.04 -6.79 -5.48
N ARG A 74 -6.11 -6.55 -6.80
CA ARG A 74 -6.67 -5.32 -7.37
C ARG A 74 -8.12 -5.08 -6.94
N ASN A 75 -8.96 -6.12 -6.94
CA ASN A 75 -10.35 -6.03 -6.52
C ASN A 75 -10.48 -5.72 -5.02
N ALA A 76 -9.59 -6.28 -4.18
CA ALA A 76 -9.54 -5.95 -2.76
C ALA A 76 -9.18 -4.47 -2.55
N LEU A 77 -8.15 -3.97 -3.24
CA LEU A 77 -7.80 -2.55 -3.24
C LEU A 77 -8.98 -1.68 -3.67
N MET A 78 -9.69 -2.05 -4.74
CA MET A 78 -10.87 -1.31 -5.20
C MET A 78 -11.96 -1.21 -4.13
N ALA A 79 -12.24 -2.29 -3.41
CA ALA A 79 -13.21 -2.27 -2.31
C ALA A 79 -12.78 -1.29 -1.20
N ASP A 80 -11.50 -1.29 -0.82
CA ASP A 80 -10.98 -0.40 0.22
C ASP A 80 -10.93 1.07 -0.21
N VAL A 81 -10.62 1.37 -1.47
CA VAL A 81 -10.67 2.73 -2.03
C VAL A 81 -12.11 3.25 -2.04
N ILE A 82 -13.09 2.43 -2.45
CA ILE A 82 -14.51 2.79 -2.40
C ILE A 82 -14.92 3.11 -0.96
N ALA A 83 -14.60 2.22 -0.02
CA ALA A 83 -14.95 2.41 1.39
C ALA A 83 -14.30 3.67 1.97
N PHE A 84 -13.02 3.93 1.65
CA PHE A 84 -12.33 5.14 2.08
C PHE A 84 -12.98 6.41 1.51
N HIS A 85 -13.30 6.41 0.21
CA HIS A 85 -13.93 7.54 -0.46
C HIS A 85 -15.31 7.85 0.14
N GLN A 86 -16.10 6.84 0.48
CA GLN A 86 -17.43 7.03 1.07
C GLN A 86 -17.40 7.66 2.46
N ILE A 87 -16.30 7.52 3.22
CA ILE A 87 -16.13 8.23 4.50
C ILE A 87 -16.07 9.75 4.27
N GLY A 88 -15.33 10.20 3.25
CA GLY A 88 -15.22 11.62 2.89
C GLY A 88 -16.42 12.16 2.09
N HIS A 89 -17.15 11.26 1.40
CA HIS A 89 -18.21 11.61 0.46
C HIS A 89 -19.47 10.76 0.70
N PRO A 90 -20.15 10.89 1.86
CA PRO A 90 -21.25 9.99 2.25
C PRO A 90 -22.50 10.09 1.37
N LYS A 91 -22.60 11.12 0.53
CA LYS A 91 -23.71 11.32 -0.42
C LYS A 91 -23.44 10.73 -1.81
N PHE A 92 -22.23 10.23 -2.07
CA PHE A 92 -21.93 9.63 -3.36
C PHE A 92 -22.66 8.30 -3.50
N THR A 93 -23.14 8.03 -4.70
CA THR A 93 -23.65 6.70 -5.04
C THR A 93 -22.50 5.69 -5.08
N ILE A 94 -22.85 4.40 -5.08
CA ILE A 94 -21.88 3.33 -5.25
C ILE A 94 -21.18 3.47 -6.61
N ASP A 95 -21.92 3.77 -7.68
CA ASP A 95 -21.34 3.92 -9.02
C ASP A 95 -20.37 5.10 -9.12
N GLN A 96 -20.69 6.24 -8.48
CA GLN A 96 -19.78 7.38 -8.40
C GLN A 96 -18.50 7.02 -7.64
N SER A 97 -18.63 6.34 -6.50
CA SER A 97 -17.47 5.91 -5.70
C SER A 97 -16.61 4.89 -6.44
N LYS A 98 -17.26 3.98 -7.20
CA LYS A 98 -16.58 3.01 -8.05
C LYS A 98 -15.82 3.67 -9.19
N ALA A 99 -16.41 4.67 -9.87
CA ALA A 99 -15.74 5.40 -10.93
C ALA A 99 -14.48 6.12 -10.43
N VAL A 100 -14.55 6.73 -9.24
CA VAL A 100 -13.35 7.33 -8.60
C VAL A 100 -12.32 6.26 -8.27
N ALA A 101 -12.73 5.14 -7.67
CA ALA A 101 -11.81 4.05 -7.35
C ALA A 101 -11.13 3.45 -8.59
N GLU A 102 -11.88 3.27 -9.69
CA GLU A 102 -11.34 2.82 -10.97
C GLU A 102 -10.30 3.80 -11.51
N ALA A 103 -10.57 5.10 -11.46
CA ALA A 103 -9.62 6.13 -11.89
C ALA A 103 -8.37 6.17 -11.00
N SER A 104 -8.51 6.05 -9.68
CA SER A 104 -7.38 6.02 -8.75
C SER A 104 -6.49 4.80 -8.97
N ILE A 105 -7.10 3.63 -9.18
CA ILE A 105 -6.36 2.38 -9.41
C ILE A 105 -5.72 2.37 -10.79
N ALA A 106 -6.31 3.02 -11.80
CA ALA A 106 -5.72 3.09 -13.14
C ALA A 106 -4.32 3.74 -13.13
N THR A 107 -4.09 4.75 -12.28
CA THR A 107 -2.76 5.36 -12.11
C THR A 107 -1.77 4.35 -11.49
N ILE A 108 -2.21 3.61 -10.46
CA ILE A 108 -1.39 2.57 -9.82
C ILE A 108 -1.07 1.45 -10.83
N ASP A 109 -2.05 1.05 -11.64
CA ASP A 109 -1.91 0.02 -12.68
C ASP A 109 -0.85 0.43 -13.72
N ASP A 110 -0.84 1.68 -14.18
CA ASP A 110 0.14 2.16 -15.15
C ASP A 110 1.56 2.16 -14.57
N ASP A 111 1.73 2.69 -13.36
CA ASP A 111 3.03 2.72 -12.67
C ASP A 111 3.59 1.30 -12.47
N LEU A 112 2.77 0.39 -11.93
CA LEU A 112 3.18 -1.00 -11.68
C LEU A 112 3.45 -1.74 -12.99
N ARG A 113 2.70 -1.45 -14.06
CA ARG A 113 2.95 -2.00 -15.39
C ARG A 113 4.30 -1.57 -15.94
N GLN A 114 4.61 -0.28 -15.87
CA GLN A 114 5.89 0.24 -16.34
C GLN A 114 7.06 -0.39 -15.58
N GLN A 115 6.97 -0.46 -14.24
CA GLN A 115 7.97 -1.12 -13.39
C GLN A 115 8.14 -2.61 -13.72
N THR A 116 7.03 -3.31 -13.98
CA THR A 116 7.04 -4.72 -14.38
C THR A 116 7.73 -4.92 -15.72
N VAL A 117 7.44 -4.08 -16.72
CA VAL A 117 8.10 -4.12 -18.03
C VAL A 117 9.61 -3.93 -17.89
N VAL A 118 10.05 -2.93 -17.13
CA VAL A 118 11.48 -2.67 -16.88
C VAL A 118 12.15 -3.86 -16.20
N THR A 119 11.49 -4.46 -15.20
CA THR A 119 11.97 -5.64 -14.49
C THR A 119 12.16 -6.81 -15.45
N ILE A 120 11.19 -7.06 -16.33
CA ILE A 120 11.24 -8.15 -17.30
C ILE A 120 12.34 -7.90 -18.32
N ILE A 121 12.45 -6.69 -18.89
CA ILE A 121 13.52 -6.35 -19.84
C ILE A 121 14.89 -6.57 -19.19
N THR A 122 15.07 -6.13 -17.96
CA THR A 122 16.32 -6.33 -17.20
C THR A 122 16.67 -7.81 -17.06
N ARG A 123 15.68 -8.67 -16.81
CA ARG A 123 15.88 -10.12 -16.74
C ARG A 123 16.17 -10.74 -18.11
N GLN A 124 15.54 -10.24 -19.18
CA GLN A 124 15.79 -10.70 -20.55
C GLN A 124 17.20 -10.36 -21.03
N THR A 125 17.73 -9.19 -20.69
CA THR A 125 19.09 -8.78 -21.07
C THR A 125 20.17 -9.39 -20.19
N ALA A 126 19.86 -9.72 -18.94
CA ALA A 126 20.78 -10.41 -18.02
C ALA A 126 20.86 -11.92 -18.27
N ALA A 127 19.80 -12.55 -18.82
CA ALA A 127 19.87 -13.92 -19.29
C ALA A 127 20.84 -13.96 -20.49
N PRO A 128 21.95 -14.72 -20.43
CA PRO A 128 22.89 -14.77 -21.54
C PRO A 128 22.11 -15.17 -22.79
N VAL A 129 22.18 -14.31 -23.82
CA VAL A 129 21.72 -14.63 -25.17
C VAL A 129 22.27 -16.01 -25.47
N LYS A 130 21.41 -17.03 -25.57
CA LYS A 130 21.84 -18.34 -26.01
C LYS A 130 22.50 -18.12 -27.36
N ALA A 131 23.83 -18.19 -27.37
CA ALA A 131 24.63 -18.07 -28.57
C ALA A 131 24.06 -19.05 -29.58
N LYS A 132 23.51 -18.51 -30.66
CA LYS A 132 22.95 -19.28 -31.75
C LYS A 132 24.06 -19.63 -32.73
#